data_AF-A0A9D9QZL6-F1
#
_entry.id   AF-A0A9D9QZL6-F1
#
_cell.length_a   1.000
_cell.length_b   1.000
_cell.length_c   1.000
_cell.angle_alpha   90.00
_cell.angle_beta   90.00
_cell.angle_gamma   90.00
#
_symmetry.space_group_name_H-M   'P 1'
#
loop_
_entity.id
_entity.type
_entity.pdbx_description
1 polymer ?
#
loop_
_entity_poly.entity_id
_entity_poly.type
_entity_poly.pdbx_seq_one_letter_code
_entity_poly.pdbx_strand_id
1 'polypeptide(L)'
;MSGSIGPHHTVTKSEAESWLLTNGVERELRRHYERGVCCFSTTYASPLLWSHYGDQHRGLCIGFGLDRRPKPQLRRVVYGGSRSVPTSLLTRALVHEDQKAKEELDRDILLRKARGWGYEKEWRLIGDKGDQDSPLLLKEITFGLRCSMSVVHAVTKALAGRSAPIRYYQMYDVNGRFVLRRREVDLHELNADMPRTAQSGLEMFGDPGEWEASS
;
A
#
# COMPACT_ATOMS: atom_id res chain seq x y z
N MET A 1 -5.97 23.79 51.46
CA MET A 1 -7.04 22.77 51.50
C MET A 1 -6.93 21.91 50.26
N SER A 2 -6.64 20.64 50.45
CA SER A 2 -6.42 19.62 49.43
C SER A 2 -7.73 19.11 48.84
N GLY A 3 -7.93 19.28 47.53
CA GLY A 3 -8.94 18.54 46.77
C GLY A 3 -8.27 17.37 46.05
N SER A 4 -8.64 16.15 46.44
CA SER A 4 -8.16 14.90 45.84
C SER A 4 -9.04 14.53 44.63
N ILE A 5 -8.41 14.45 43.45
CA ILE A 5 -8.96 13.79 42.26
C ILE A 5 -7.84 12.84 41.80
N GLY A 6 -8.05 11.52 41.87
CA GLY A 6 -7.06 10.53 41.43
C GLY A 6 -6.96 10.42 39.90
N PRO A 7 -6.29 9.39 39.35
CA PRO A 7 -4.91 9.00 39.63
C PRO A 7 -3.93 10.02 39.02
N HIS A 8 -2.81 10.21 39.71
CA HIS A 8 -1.86 11.31 39.56
C HIS A 8 -1.18 11.38 38.19
N HIS A 9 -1.74 12.18 37.27
CA HIS A 9 -0.93 12.91 36.31
C HIS A 9 -0.80 14.35 36.79
N THR A 10 0.11 14.59 37.74
CA THR A 10 0.55 15.94 38.10
C THR A 10 1.47 16.46 37.00
N VAL A 11 0.88 16.93 35.90
CA VAL A 11 1.60 17.67 34.88
C VAL A 11 1.85 19.08 35.41
N THR A 12 3.10 19.50 35.47
CA THR A 12 3.46 20.86 35.88
C THR A 12 2.94 21.88 34.85
N LYS A 13 2.73 23.13 35.28
CA LYS A 13 2.33 24.21 34.36
C LYS A 13 3.29 24.32 33.15
N SER A 14 4.59 24.20 33.38
CA SER A 14 5.63 24.24 32.35
C SER A 14 5.51 23.08 31.34
N GLU A 15 5.25 21.85 31.82
CA GLU A 15 5.02 20.70 30.93
C GLU A 15 3.75 20.87 30.10
N ALA A 16 2.68 21.41 30.70
CA ALA A 16 1.44 21.69 29.99
C ALA A 16 1.62 22.77 28.91
N GLU A 17 2.35 23.85 29.21
CA GLU A 17 2.67 24.91 28.26
C GLU A 17 3.55 24.40 27.11
N SER A 18 4.59 23.61 27.42
CA SER A 18 5.46 22.97 26.42
C SER A 18 4.68 22.03 25.51
N TRP A 19 3.77 21.23 26.08
CA TRP A 19 2.90 20.36 25.30
C TRP A 19 1.96 21.15 24.38
N LEU A 20 1.31 22.20 24.88
CA LEU A 20 0.42 23.05 24.08
C LEU A 20 1.17 23.72 22.92
N LEU A 21 2.37 24.25 23.18
CA LEU A 21 3.20 24.86 22.14
C LEU A 21 3.62 23.83 21.09
N THR A 22 4.10 22.66 21.52
CA THR A 22 4.54 21.59 20.61
C THR A 22 3.38 21.14 19.71
N ASN A 23 2.20 20.90 20.28
CA ASN A 23 1.02 20.52 19.50
C ASN A 23 0.55 21.66 18.58
N GLY A 24 0.65 22.91 19.03
CA GLY A 24 0.34 24.08 18.21
C GLY A 24 1.22 24.16 16.98
N VAL A 25 2.54 24.01 17.15
CA VAL A 25 3.52 23.96 16.07
C VAL A 25 3.27 22.78 15.15
N GLU A 26 3.11 21.56 15.68
CA GLU A 26 2.84 20.36 14.87
C GLU A 26 1.56 20.50 14.04
N ARG A 27 0.52 21.11 14.59
CA ARG A 27 -0.74 21.33 13.88
C ARG A 27 -0.57 22.28 12.71
N GLU A 28 0.11 23.41 12.92
CA GLU A 28 0.37 24.35 11.84
C GLU A 28 1.29 23.74 10.78
N LEU A 29 2.34 23.01 11.18
CA LEU A 29 3.17 22.26 10.25
C LEU A 29 2.33 21.33 9.37
N ARG A 30 1.44 20.51 9.96
CA ARG A 30 0.57 19.59 9.21
C ARG A 30 -0.40 20.31 8.27
N ARG A 31 -0.87 21.51 8.63
CA ARG A 31 -1.79 22.29 7.79
C ARG A 31 -1.13 22.82 6.54
N HIS A 32 0.14 23.22 6.64
CA HIS A 32 0.89 23.79 5.52
C HIS A 32 1.76 22.76 4.78
N TYR A 33 1.69 21.49 5.18
CA TYR A 33 2.48 20.43 4.57
C TYR A 33 1.76 19.82 3.36
N GLU A 34 2.07 20.35 2.17
CA GLU A 34 1.42 19.99 0.91
C GLU A 34 2.08 18.82 0.15
N ARG A 35 2.90 18.01 0.85
CA ARG A 35 3.59 16.86 0.23
C ARG A 35 2.76 15.59 0.38
N GLY A 36 2.70 14.82 -0.72
CA GLY A 36 2.12 13.49 -0.78
C GLY A 36 3.20 12.40 -0.73
N VAL A 37 2.84 11.24 -0.18
CA VAL A 37 3.68 10.03 -0.22
C VAL A 37 2.91 8.86 -0.81
N CYS A 38 3.53 8.16 -1.74
CA CYS A 38 3.07 6.87 -2.23
C CYS A 38 4.08 5.78 -1.82
N CYS A 39 3.60 4.78 -1.10
CA CYS A 39 4.44 3.77 -0.45
C CYS A 39 4.43 2.45 -1.20
N PHE A 40 5.60 1.85 -1.35
CA PHE A 40 5.83 0.60 -2.05
C PHE A 40 6.67 -0.34 -1.20
N SER A 41 6.62 -1.63 -1.50
CA SER A 41 7.50 -2.64 -0.91
C SER A 41 8.37 -3.27 -1.98
N THR A 42 9.59 -3.68 -1.62
CA THR A 42 10.42 -4.52 -2.50
C THR A 42 10.06 -6.01 -2.40
N THR A 43 9.07 -6.40 -1.59
CA THR A 43 8.67 -7.79 -1.41
C THR A 43 7.16 -7.98 -1.56
N TYR A 44 6.77 -8.94 -2.37
CA TYR A 44 5.38 -9.44 -2.43
C TYR A 44 5.14 -10.57 -1.41
N ALA A 45 6.18 -11.14 -0.81
CA ALA A 45 6.09 -12.43 -0.11
C ALA A 45 5.77 -12.31 1.38
N SER A 46 5.61 -11.10 1.93
CA SER A 46 5.39 -10.90 3.37
C SER A 46 3.94 -11.21 3.74
N PRO A 47 3.65 -12.23 4.58
CA PRO A 47 2.28 -12.50 5.02
C PRO A 47 1.65 -11.34 5.77
N LEU A 48 2.45 -10.58 6.53
CA LEU A 48 1.97 -9.39 7.25
C LEU A 48 1.50 -8.30 6.28
N LEU A 49 2.21 -8.08 5.17
CA LEU A 49 1.77 -7.11 4.16
C LEU A 49 0.43 -7.51 3.53
N TRP A 50 0.25 -8.80 3.23
CA TRP A 50 -1.03 -9.31 2.72
C TRP A 50 -2.17 -9.20 3.74
N SER A 51 -1.88 -9.42 5.02
CA SER A 51 -2.86 -9.27 6.08
C SER A 51 -3.28 -7.80 6.29
N HIS A 52 -2.33 -6.87 6.23
CA HIS A 52 -2.58 -5.44 6.48
C HIS A 52 -3.10 -4.66 5.27
N TYR A 53 -2.50 -4.88 4.09
CA TYR A 53 -2.74 -4.07 2.89
C TYR A 53 -3.39 -4.86 1.76
N GLY A 54 -3.33 -6.19 1.79
CA GLY A 54 -3.91 -7.07 0.78
C GLY A 54 -5.34 -7.52 1.09
N ASP A 55 -6.12 -6.72 1.82
CA ASP A 55 -7.48 -7.05 2.29
C ASP A 55 -7.57 -8.47 2.88
N GLN A 56 -6.73 -8.77 3.87
CA GLN A 56 -6.63 -10.10 4.48
C GLN A 56 -6.46 -11.23 3.44
N HIS A 57 -5.55 -11.00 2.48
CA HIS A 57 -5.25 -11.88 1.35
C HIS A 57 -6.33 -11.98 0.26
N ARG A 58 -7.37 -11.13 0.26
CA ARG A 58 -8.39 -11.09 -0.82
C ARG A 58 -8.06 -10.10 -1.93
N GLY A 59 -7.20 -9.13 -1.64
CA GLY A 59 -6.83 -8.03 -2.52
C GLY A 59 -5.71 -8.38 -3.51
N LEU A 60 -5.04 -7.33 -3.98
CA LEU A 60 -4.03 -7.38 -5.03
C LEU A 60 -2.70 -6.80 -4.55
N CYS A 61 -1.61 -7.25 -5.14
CA CYS A 61 -0.30 -6.63 -5.05
C CYS A 61 0.14 -6.22 -6.46
N ILE A 62 0.42 -4.94 -6.64
CA ILE A 62 0.74 -4.35 -7.94
C ILE A 62 2.25 -4.13 -8.03
N GLY A 63 2.89 -4.78 -9.00
CA GLY A 63 4.32 -4.70 -9.25
C GLY A 63 4.65 -3.68 -10.34
N PHE A 64 5.58 -2.78 -10.00
CA PHE A 64 5.97 -1.67 -10.85
C PHE A 64 7.42 -1.78 -11.34
N GLY A 65 7.66 -1.36 -12.58
CA GLY A 65 8.97 -1.15 -13.17
C GLY A 65 9.43 0.30 -13.06
N LEU A 66 10.76 0.49 -12.98
CA LEU A 66 11.43 1.79 -12.94
C LEU A 66 12.01 2.20 -14.30
N ASP A 67 11.69 1.44 -15.34
CA ASP A 67 12.15 1.60 -16.72
C ASP A 67 11.36 2.70 -17.45
N ARG A 68 11.34 3.90 -16.87
CA ARG A 68 10.84 5.13 -17.53
C ARG A 68 11.96 6.16 -17.69
N ARG A 69 11.73 7.12 -18.58
CA ARG A 69 12.55 8.31 -18.76
C ARG A 69 11.68 9.56 -18.54
N PRO A 70 12.03 10.44 -17.57
CA PRO A 70 13.10 10.29 -16.60
C PRO A 70 12.87 9.11 -15.64
N LYS A 71 13.96 8.60 -15.04
CA LYS A 71 13.88 7.48 -14.11
C LYS A 71 13.11 7.90 -12.85
N PRO A 72 12.10 7.14 -12.41
CA PRO A 72 11.36 7.46 -11.20
C PRO A 72 12.27 7.49 -9.97
N GLN A 73 12.06 8.48 -9.10
CA GLN A 73 12.89 8.73 -7.94
C GLN A 73 12.22 8.25 -6.66
N LEU A 74 12.41 6.97 -6.33
CA LEU A 74 11.98 6.43 -5.03
C LEU A 74 13.09 6.62 -3.99
N ARG A 75 12.68 6.68 -2.72
CA ARG A 75 13.56 6.80 -1.57
C ARG A 75 13.26 5.69 -0.57
N ARG A 76 14.30 5.03 -0.09
CA ARG A 76 14.16 3.96 0.90
C ARG A 76 13.81 4.54 2.27
N VAL A 77 12.86 3.93 2.97
CA VAL A 77 12.54 4.27 4.35
C VAL A 77 13.67 3.82 5.28
N VAL A 78 14.03 4.68 6.22
CA VAL A 78 14.96 4.42 7.32
C VAL A 78 14.16 4.01 8.56
N TYR A 79 14.48 2.84 9.10
CA TYR A 79 13.76 2.27 10.23
C TYR A 79 14.48 2.56 11.55
N GLY A 80 13.78 3.20 12.49
CA GLY A 80 14.32 3.62 13.77
C GLY A 80 14.79 5.07 13.79
N GLY A 81 15.62 5.40 14.78
CA GLY A 81 16.05 6.78 15.05
C GLY A 81 15.01 7.60 15.80
N SER A 82 15.36 8.85 16.11
CA SER A 82 14.45 9.81 16.71
C SER A 82 13.49 10.39 15.66
N ARG A 83 12.25 10.65 16.07
CA ARG A 83 11.28 11.44 15.28
C ARG A 83 11.41 12.95 15.52
N SER A 84 12.34 13.36 16.37
CA SER A 84 12.57 14.77 16.66
C SER A 84 13.19 15.47 15.46
N VAL A 85 12.54 16.55 15.02
CA VAL A 85 13.09 17.48 14.03
C VAL A 85 13.67 18.67 14.80
N PRO A 86 14.93 19.06 14.57
CA PRO A 86 15.50 20.25 15.20
C PRO A 86 14.71 21.51 14.81
N THR A 87 14.38 22.36 15.79
CA THR A 87 13.68 23.63 15.51
C THR A 87 14.48 24.53 14.57
N SER A 88 15.81 24.48 14.61
CA SER A 88 16.69 25.20 13.67
C SER A 88 16.48 24.78 12.22
N LEU A 89 16.21 23.49 11.98
CA LEU A 89 15.90 22.97 10.64
C LEU A 89 14.52 23.47 10.18
N LEU A 90 13.53 23.47 11.07
CA LEU A 90 12.20 24.03 10.79
C LEU A 90 12.28 25.51 10.41
N THR A 91 13.01 26.32 11.19
CA THR A 91 13.18 27.76 10.90
C THR A 91 13.85 27.97 9.54
N ARG A 92 14.94 27.23 9.25
CA ARG A 92 15.61 27.33 7.95
C ARG A 92 14.70 26.95 6.78
N ALA A 93 13.95 25.85 6.93
CA ALA A 93 13.08 25.36 5.87
C ALA A 93 11.86 26.25 5.63
N LEU A 94 11.22 26.73 6.70
CA LEU A 94 9.89 27.36 6.61
C LEU A 94 9.93 28.89 6.68
N VAL A 95 10.87 29.47 7.42
CA VAL A 95 10.98 30.93 7.61
C VAL A 95 12.00 31.53 6.64
N HIS A 96 13.15 30.88 6.50
CA HIS A 96 14.20 31.33 5.58
C HIS A 96 14.08 30.75 4.17
N GLU A 97 13.08 29.89 3.96
CA GLU A 97 12.78 29.23 2.68
C GLU A 97 13.98 28.51 2.03
N ASP A 98 14.95 28.07 2.84
CA ASP A 98 16.15 27.37 2.36
C ASP A 98 15.75 26.02 1.74
N GLN A 99 15.94 25.89 0.43
CA GLN A 99 15.55 24.70 -0.33
C GLN A 99 16.25 23.43 0.16
N LYS A 100 17.54 23.51 0.56
CA LYS A 100 18.26 22.34 1.08
C LYS A 100 17.69 21.93 2.44
N ALA A 101 17.32 22.90 3.27
CA ALA A 101 16.68 22.64 4.55
C ALA A 101 15.28 22.03 4.37
N LYS A 102 14.51 22.46 3.37
CA LYS A 102 13.22 21.85 3.02
C LYS A 102 13.38 20.39 2.61
N GLU A 103 14.34 20.07 1.74
CA GLU A 103 14.62 18.69 1.32
C GLU A 103 15.09 17.80 2.47
N GLU A 104 15.91 18.35 3.38
CA GLU A 104 16.34 17.67 4.59
C GLU A 104 15.18 17.42 5.55
N LEU A 105 14.32 18.41 5.74
CA LEU A 105 13.10 18.30 6.55
C LEU A 105 12.16 17.23 6.00
N ASP A 106 11.90 17.24 4.69
CA ASP A 106 11.10 16.25 3.99
C ASP A 106 11.64 14.84 4.19
N ARG A 107 12.95 14.65 4.04
CA ARG A 107 13.59 13.35 4.30
C ARG A 107 13.39 12.91 5.74
N ASP A 108 13.56 13.81 6.69
CA ASP A 108 13.53 13.49 8.11
C ASP A 108 12.12 13.14 8.62
N ILE A 109 11.10 13.77 8.05
CA ILE A 109 9.68 13.53 8.36
C ILE A 109 9.14 12.33 7.55
N LEU A 110 9.38 12.32 6.24
CA LEU A 110 8.71 11.40 5.31
C LEU A 110 9.47 10.12 5.03
N LEU A 111 10.73 9.97 5.45
CA LEU A 111 11.50 8.74 5.18
C LEU A 111 11.86 7.98 6.45
N ARG A 112 11.24 8.28 7.59
CA ARG A 112 11.42 7.51 8.83
C ARG A 112 10.18 6.70 9.21
N LYS A 113 10.40 5.51 9.74
CA LYS A 113 9.36 4.65 10.31
C LYS A 113 9.89 3.89 11.53
N ALA A 114 9.00 3.46 12.42
CA ALA A 114 9.40 2.72 13.61
C ALA A 114 10.06 1.38 13.24
N ARG A 115 11.07 0.96 14.00
CA ARG A 115 11.89 -0.24 13.72
C ARG A 115 11.07 -1.51 13.52
N GLY A 116 9.97 -1.68 14.28
CA GLY A 116 9.09 -2.85 14.19
C GLY A 116 8.43 -3.04 12.81
N TRP A 117 8.39 -2.01 11.97
CA TRP A 117 7.83 -2.05 10.62
C TRP A 117 8.87 -2.38 9.54
N GLY A 118 10.10 -2.74 9.92
CA GLY A 118 11.19 -3.04 8.98
C GLY A 118 10.88 -4.15 7.98
N TYR A 119 9.95 -5.05 8.30
CA TYR A 119 9.52 -6.13 7.43
C TYR A 119 8.83 -5.65 6.14
N GLU A 120 8.32 -4.42 6.11
CA GLU A 120 7.66 -3.88 4.92
C GLU A 120 8.65 -3.58 3.79
N LYS A 121 9.95 -3.43 4.08
CA LYS A 121 10.99 -3.07 3.11
C LYS A 121 10.56 -1.89 2.22
N GLU A 122 10.07 -0.84 2.88
CA GLU A 122 9.31 0.25 2.28
C GLU A 122 10.19 1.23 1.48
N TRP A 123 9.69 1.64 0.33
CA TRP A 123 10.20 2.71 -0.51
C TRP A 123 9.08 3.71 -0.79
N ARG A 124 9.39 5.00 -0.78
CA ARG A 124 8.40 6.06 -0.98
C ARG A 124 8.73 6.86 -2.24
N LEU A 125 7.69 7.15 -3.02
CA LEU A 125 7.68 8.24 -3.97
C LEU A 125 7.10 9.46 -3.25
N ILE A 126 7.81 10.59 -3.30
CA ILE A 126 7.38 11.84 -2.68
C ILE A 126 7.05 12.81 -3.80
N GLY A 127 5.86 13.40 -3.73
CA GLY A 127 5.38 14.39 -4.68
C GLY A 127 4.46 15.38 -4.00
N ASP A 128 3.63 16.04 -4.77
CA ASP A 128 2.61 16.93 -4.25
C ASP A 128 1.38 16.12 -3.80
N LYS A 129 0.64 16.67 -2.84
CA LYS A 129 -0.57 16.05 -2.32
C LYS A 129 -1.68 16.04 -3.39
N GLY A 130 -2.43 14.95 -3.44
CA GLY A 130 -3.57 14.78 -4.35
C GLY A 130 -3.29 13.78 -5.48
N ASP A 131 -4.19 13.77 -6.47
CA ASP A 131 -4.11 12.86 -7.60
C ASP A 131 -3.03 13.32 -8.57
N GLN A 132 -2.13 12.40 -8.91
CA GLN A 132 -0.97 12.65 -9.76
C GLN A 132 -0.76 11.47 -10.70
N ASP A 133 -0.23 11.76 -11.89
CA ASP A 133 0.16 10.71 -12.82
C ASP A 133 1.32 9.90 -12.25
N SER A 134 1.17 8.58 -12.25
CA SER A 134 2.23 7.71 -11.77
C SER A 134 3.40 7.68 -12.76
N PRO A 135 4.64 7.97 -12.30
CA PRO A 135 5.83 7.82 -13.13
C PRO A 135 6.23 6.34 -13.27
N LEU A 136 5.52 5.41 -12.65
CA LEU A 136 5.85 4.00 -12.60
C LEU A 136 5.13 3.20 -13.69
N LEU A 137 5.80 2.19 -14.24
CA LEU A 137 5.18 1.27 -15.19
C LEU A 137 4.56 0.09 -14.47
N LEU A 138 3.26 -0.13 -14.65
CA LEU A 138 2.63 -1.39 -14.24
C LEU A 138 3.21 -2.55 -15.05
N LYS A 139 3.82 -3.53 -14.37
CA LYS A 139 4.46 -4.70 -15.00
C LYS A 139 3.80 -6.01 -14.62
N GLU A 140 3.28 -6.10 -13.40
CA GLU A 140 2.68 -7.32 -12.90
C GLU A 140 1.60 -7.07 -11.86
N ILE A 141 0.67 -8.00 -11.76
CA ILE A 141 -0.35 -8.04 -10.71
C ILE A 141 -0.29 -9.42 -10.07
N THR A 142 -0.19 -9.44 -8.75
CA THR A 142 -0.27 -10.66 -7.95
C THR A 142 -1.57 -10.62 -7.17
N PHE A 143 -2.40 -11.66 -7.30
CA PHE A 143 -3.67 -11.83 -6.60
C PHE A 143 -3.43 -12.55 -5.27
N GLY A 144 -4.08 -12.08 -4.21
CA GLY A 144 -3.94 -12.67 -2.87
C GLY A 144 -4.52 -14.09 -2.79
N LEU A 145 -4.08 -14.86 -1.79
CA LEU A 145 -4.43 -16.27 -1.59
C LEU A 145 -5.94 -16.55 -1.62
N ARG A 146 -6.75 -15.58 -1.18
CA ARG A 146 -8.21 -15.64 -1.07
C ARG A 146 -8.91 -14.76 -2.09
N CYS A 147 -8.21 -14.30 -3.12
CA CYS A 147 -8.77 -13.48 -4.17
C CYS A 147 -9.78 -14.30 -5.00
N SER A 148 -10.97 -13.75 -5.22
CA SER A 148 -12.00 -14.46 -5.97
C SER A 148 -11.67 -14.52 -7.46
N MET A 149 -12.01 -15.63 -8.12
CA MET A 149 -11.77 -15.80 -9.56
C MET A 149 -12.50 -14.76 -10.41
N SER A 150 -13.65 -14.25 -9.94
CA SER A 150 -14.36 -13.14 -10.60
C SER A 150 -13.53 -11.86 -10.62
N VAL A 151 -12.84 -11.52 -9.54
CA VAL A 151 -11.93 -10.36 -9.48
C VAL A 151 -10.71 -10.62 -10.36
N VAL A 152 -10.13 -11.82 -10.29
CA VAL A 152 -8.99 -12.21 -11.14
C VAL A 152 -9.34 -12.01 -12.62
N HIS A 153 -10.48 -12.55 -13.05
CA HIS A 153 -10.99 -12.42 -14.42
C HIS A 153 -11.30 -10.97 -14.80
N ALA A 154 -12.01 -10.23 -13.95
CA ALA A 154 -12.38 -8.84 -14.23
C ALA A 154 -11.13 -7.96 -14.42
N VAL A 155 -10.12 -8.12 -13.57
CA VAL A 155 -8.85 -7.37 -13.66
C VAL A 155 -8.06 -7.77 -14.90
N THR A 156 -7.92 -9.08 -15.18
CA THR A 156 -7.15 -9.55 -16.35
C THR A 156 -7.81 -9.12 -17.66
N LYS A 157 -9.15 -9.14 -17.73
CA LYS A 157 -9.91 -8.63 -18.88
C LYS A 157 -9.83 -7.12 -19.03
N ALA A 158 -9.99 -6.36 -17.94
CA ALA A 158 -9.93 -4.90 -17.98
C ALA A 158 -8.56 -4.37 -18.44
N LEU A 159 -7.50 -5.13 -18.20
CA LEU A 159 -6.13 -4.80 -18.58
C LEU A 159 -5.65 -5.55 -19.84
N ALA A 160 -6.52 -6.29 -20.50
CA ALA A 160 -6.21 -6.94 -21.78
C ALA A 160 -5.99 -5.90 -22.89
N GLY A 161 -5.26 -6.28 -23.94
CA GLY A 161 -5.04 -5.42 -25.12
C GLY A 161 -4.05 -4.27 -24.93
N ARG A 162 -3.40 -4.15 -23.76
CA ARG A 162 -2.31 -3.20 -23.56
C ARG A 162 -1.11 -3.55 -24.44
N SER A 163 -0.46 -2.53 -24.99
CA SER A 163 0.76 -2.69 -25.79
C SER A 163 1.93 -3.30 -25.00
N ALA A 164 2.03 -2.98 -23.70
CA ALA A 164 2.96 -3.61 -22.79
C ALA A 164 2.22 -4.69 -21.97
N PRO A 165 2.56 -5.98 -22.14
CA PRO A 165 1.88 -7.06 -21.43
C PRO A 165 2.16 -7.01 -19.93
N ILE A 166 1.14 -7.36 -19.14
CA ILE A 166 1.21 -7.47 -17.68
C ILE A 166 1.29 -8.96 -17.34
N ARG A 167 2.19 -9.32 -16.42
CA ARG A 167 2.25 -10.68 -15.87
C ARG A 167 1.28 -10.82 -14.70
N TYR A 168 0.55 -11.91 -14.66
CA TYR A 168 -0.44 -12.19 -13.62
C TYR A 168 0.02 -13.36 -12.76
N TYR A 169 -0.06 -13.21 -11.45
CA TYR A 169 0.34 -14.24 -10.51
C TYR A 169 -0.73 -14.47 -9.45
N GLN A 170 -0.83 -15.69 -8.93
CA GLN A 170 -1.70 -16.04 -7.82
C GLN A 170 -0.85 -16.50 -6.64
N MET A 171 -1.09 -15.91 -5.46
CA MET A 171 -0.43 -16.35 -4.22
C MET A 171 -0.93 -17.73 -3.80
N TYR A 172 -0.02 -18.54 -3.27
CA TYR A 172 -0.30 -19.83 -2.64
C TYR A 172 0.59 -20.03 -1.41
N ASP A 173 0.09 -20.80 -0.45
CA ASP A 173 0.85 -21.19 0.73
C ASP A 173 1.67 -22.46 0.46
N VAL A 174 2.89 -22.52 0.98
CA VAL A 174 3.74 -23.70 0.88
C VAL A 174 3.47 -24.59 2.08
N ASN A 175 2.86 -25.75 1.84
CA ASN A 175 2.44 -26.66 2.90
C ASN A 175 3.58 -26.96 3.91
N GLY A 176 3.24 -26.88 5.20
CA GLY A 176 4.18 -27.08 6.31
C GLY A 176 5.17 -25.93 6.55
N ARG A 177 5.02 -24.77 5.89
CA ARG A 177 5.89 -23.59 6.07
C ARG A 177 5.04 -22.31 6.14
N PHE A 178 5.46 -21.33 6.92
CA PHE A 178 4.87 -19.99 6.92
C PHE A 178 5.42 -19.13 5.78
N VAL A 179 5.48 -19.69 4.57
CA VAL A 179 6.12 -19.07 3.40
C VAL A 179 5.12 -18.99 2.27
N LEU A 180 4.81 -17.76 1.87
CA LEU A 180 4.00 -17.52 0.69
C LEU A 180 4.85 -17.51 -0.57
N ARG A 181 4.34 -18.14 -1.62
CA ARG A 181 4.88 -18.07 -2.98
C ARG A 181 3.80 -17.62 -3.94
N ARG A 182 4.19 -17.36 -5.18
CA ARG A 182 3.28 -17.02 -6.26
C ARG A 182 3.57 -17.89 -7.46
N ARG A 183 2.53 -18.25 -8.20
CA ARG A 183 2.60 -18.97 -9.48
C ARG A 183 1.94 -18.11 -10.55
N GLU A 184 2.34 -18.29 -11.81
CA GLU A 184 1.70 -17.59 -12.92
C GLU A 184 0.24 -18.04 -13.08
N VAL A 185 -0.63 -17.12 -13.45
CA VAL A 185 -2.05 -17.42 -13.73
C VAL A 185 -2.17 -17.92 -15.15
N ASP A 186 -2.77 -19.10 -15.33
CA ASP A 186 -3.14 -19.58 -16.65
C ASP A 186 -4.35 -18.79 -17.17
N LEU A 187 -4.09 -17.86 -18.10
CA LEU A 187 -5.13 -17.02 -18.68
C LEU A 187 -6.03 -17.80 -19.65
N HIS A 188 -5.57 -18.92 -20.22
CA HIS A 188 -6.39 -19.74 -21.09
C HIS A 188 -7.44 -20.48 -20.28
N GLU A 189 -7.02 -21.17 -19.22
CA GLU A 189 -7.91 -21.84 -18.27
C GLU A 189 -8.90 -20.85 -17.64
N LEU A 190 -8.39 -19.70 -17.17
CA LEU A 190 -9.23 -18.64 -16.59
C LEU A 190 -10.31 -18.14 -17.56
N ASN A 191 -10.01 -18.04 -18.85
CA ASN A 191 -10.96 -17.56 -19.86
C ASN A 191 -11.90 -18.67 -20.38
N ALA A 192 -11.54 -19.94 -20.22
CA ALA A 192 -12.42 -21.06 -20.50
C ALA A 192 -13.47 -21.21 -19.39
N ASP A 193 -13.06 -21.02 -18.12
CA ASP A 193 -13.92 -21.18 -16.95
C ASP A 193 -14.78 -19.94 -16.62
N MET A 194 -14.40 -18.77 -17.13
CA MET A 194 -15.04 -17.49 -16.81
C MET A 194 -15.29 -16.61 -18.05
N PRO A 195 -16.37 -15.80 -18.06
CA PRO A 195 -17.37 -15.72 -17.01
C PRO A 195 -18.25 -16.96 -17.00
N ARG A 196 -18.69 -17.40 -15.81
CA ARG A 196 -19.74 -18.41 -15.70
C ARG A 196 -21.05 -17.73 -16.10
N THR A 197 -21.38 -17.81 -17.39
CA THR A 197 -22.50 -17.10 -18.00
C THR A 197 -23.83 -17.84 -17.91
N ALA A 198 -23.85 -19.06 -17.36
CA ALA A 198 -25.07 -19.85 -17.28
C ALA A 198 -26.18 -19.05 -16.58
N GLN A 199 -27.20 -18.67 -17.34
CA GLN A 199 -28.35 -17.90 -16.88
C GLN A 199 -29.34 -18.81 -16.15
N SER A 200 -29.27 -20.13 -16.37
CA SER A 200 -30.06 -21.14 -15.67
C SER A 200 -29.41 -22.54 -15.73
N GLY A 201 -29.89 -23.47 -14.89
CA GLY A 201 -29.48 -24.87 -14.95
C GLY A 201 -29.81 -25.57 -16.28
N LEU A 202 -30.84 -25.10 -17.01
CA LEU A 202 -31.22 -25.62 -18.33
C LEU A 202 -30.16 -25.32 -19.41
N GLU A 203 -29.46 -24.20 -19.30
CA GLU A 203 -28.35 -23.86 -20.20
C GLU A 203 -27.10 -24.70 -19.88
N MET A 204 -26.88 -25.00 -18.60
CA MET A 204 -25.73 -25.76 -18.13
C MET A 204 -25.87 -27.28 -18.33
N PHE A 205 -27.10 -27.80 -18.24
CA PHE A 205 -27.38 -29.23 -18.26
C PHE A 205 -28.30 -29.67 -19.41
N GLY A 206 -28.82 -28.74 -20.22
CA GLY A 206 -29.88 -29.03 -21.20
C GLY A 206 -31.24 -29.24 -20.53
N ASP A 207 -32.28 -29.47 -21.34
CA ASP A 207 -33.61 -29.85 -20.82
C ASP A 207 -33.54 -31.29 -20.28
N PRO A 208 -33.85 -31.54 -18.99
CA PRO A 208 -33.87 -32.90 -18.44
C PRO A 208 -34.82 -33.85 -19.20
N GLY A 209 -35.83 -33.31 -19.90
CA GLY A 209 -36.74 -34.09 -20.76
C GLY A 209 -36.06 -34.76 -21.96
N GLU A 210 -34.89 -34.28 -22.39
CA GLU A 210 -34.11 -34.93 -23.46
C GLU A 210 -33.32 -36.15 -22.96
N TRP A 211 -33.14 -36.29 -21.65
CA TRP A 211 -32.39 -37.40 -21.06
C TRP A 211 -33.24 -38.67 -20.98
N GLU A 212 -34.56 -38.54 -20.87
CA GLU A 212 -35.51 -39.66 -20.90
C GLU A 212 -35.74 -40.21 -22.31
N ALA A 213 -35.48 -39.42 -23.37
CA ALA A 213 -35.61 -39.86 -24.76
C ALA A 213 -34.44 -40.73 -25.27
N SER A 214 -33.37 -40.84 -24.47
CA SER A 214 -32.15 -41.62 -24.81
C SER A 214 -32.02 -42.91 -23.98
N SER A 215 -33.07 -43.32 -23.26
CA SER A 215 -33.14 -44.57 -22.49
C SER A 215 -33.89 -45.67 -23.24
#